data_AF-A0A8I1RD80-F1
#
_entry.id   AF-A0A8I1RD80-F1
#
_cell.length_a   1.000
_cell.length_b   1.000
_cell.length_c   1.000
_cell.angle_alpha   90.00
_cell.angle_beta   90.00
_cell.angle_gamma   90.00
#
_symmetry.space_group_name_H-M   'P 1'
#
loop_
_entity.id
_entity.type
_entity.pdbx_description
1 polymer ?
#
loop_
_entity_poly.entity_id
_entity_poly.type
_entity_poly.pdbx_seq_one_letter_code
_entity_poly.pdbx_strand_id
1 'polypeptide(L)'
;MDFDQMLEAWKAQDDKPLYGVNADLLRLVLRSERDKIRRTLRRDQWITYVVGPAMAAFAAFWLWVTILNRGPALQQVAAAIGAGTFVLWVAVFWVSHRRLALRERGFGNSLKDEVRRNLSLVEYQISNGRWAAAVLWSAPVMIGALLIYWLAFQINTDTSFSWWHHAWIVFAIVWSVAWTAYAGDRQVRRTLQPRRERLRALLDTLNMAA
;
A
#
# COMPACT_ATOMS: atom_id res chain seq x y z
N MET A 1 -11.09 -24.51 -7.02
CA MET A 1 -11.10 -24.01 -8.41
C MET A 1 -10.57 -22.58 -8.36
N ASP A 2 -9.52 -22.29 -9.12
CA ASP A 2 -8.94 -20.93 -9.20
C ASP A 2 -9.76 -20.04 -10.14
N PHE A 3 -9.71 -18.71 -10.00
CA PHE A 3 -10.42 -17.76 -10.88
C PHE A 3 -10.11 -18.02 -12.36
N ASP A 4 -8.88 -18.44 -12.65
CA ASP A 4 -8.43 -18.78 -14.00
C ASP A 4 -9.17 -19.96 -14.60
N GLN A 5 -9.36 -21.02 -13.82
CA GLN A 5 -10.10 -22.21 -14.25
C GLN A 5 -11.59 -21.89 -14.49
N MET A 6 -12.15 -20.95 -13.73
CA MET A 6 -13.54 -20.52 -13.90
C MET A 6 -13.73 -19.56 -15.07
N LEU A 7 -12.78 -18.66 -15.31
CA LEU A 7 -12.78 -17.78 -16.48
C LEU A 7 -12.60 -18.58 -17.78
N GLU A 8 -11.70 -19.57 -17.76
CA GLU A 8 -11.48 -20.48 -18.88
C GLU A 8 -12.70 -21.36 -19.14
N ALA A 9 -13.33 -21.91 -18.09
CA ALA A 9 -14.59 -22.64 -18.22
C ALA A 9 -15.73 -21.77 -18.77
N TRP A 10 -15.82 -20.51 -18.34
CA TRP A 10 -16.84 -19.57 -18.83
C TRP A 10 -16.62 -19.20 -20.30
N LYS A 11 -15.37 -18.96 -20.72
CA LYS A 11 -15.04 -18.73 -22.14
C LYS A 11 -15.26 -19.97 -23.00
N ALA A 12 -14.98 -21.16 -22.47
CA ALA A 12 -15.20 -22.42 -23.17
C ALA A 12 -16.69 -22.76 -23.37
N GLN A 13 -17.60 -22.12 -22.61
CA GLN A 13 -19.04 -22.29 -22.82
C GLN A 13 -19.56 -21.68 -24.12
N ASP A 14 -18.92 -20.62 -24.64
CA ASP A 14 -19.29 -20.06 -25.94
C ASP A 14 -19.04 -21.06 -27.09
N ASP A 15 -18.10 -22.01 -26.91
CA ASP A 15 -17.79 -23.05 -27.90
C ASP A 15 -18.60 -24.35 -27.71
N LYS A 16 -18.94 -24.77 -26.46
CA LYS A 16 -19.76 -25.97 -26.17
C LYS A 16 -20.57 -25.82 -24.86
N PRO A 17 -21.92 -25.81 -24.89
CA PRO A 17 -22.77 -25.39 -23.76
C PRO A 17 -23.03 -26.49 -22.70
N LEU A 18 -22.06 -27.35 -22.38
CA LEU A 18 -22.30 -28.54 -21.55
C LEU A 18 -22.17 -28.31 -20.03
N TYR A 19 -21.57 -27.21 -19.58
CA TYR A 19 -21.47 -26.88 -18.16
C TYR A 19 -21.76 -25.41 -17.92
N GLY A 20 -22.99 -25.10 -17.48
CA GLY A 20 -23.37 -23.77 -17.00
C GLY A 20 -22.44 -23.28 -15.88
N VAL A 21 -21.43 -22.45 -16.20
CA VAL A 21 -20.69 -21.73 -15.17
C VAL A 21 -21.67 -20.73 -14.56
N ASN A 22 -22.24 -21.13 -13.44
CA ASN A 22 -23.26 -20.39 -12.74
C ASN A 22 -22.73 -18.98 -12.42
N ALA A 23 -23.46 -17.94 -12.82
CA ALA A 23 -23.14 -16.54 -12.50
C ALA A 23 -22.92 -16.34 -10.99
N ASP A 24 -23.57 -17.15 -10.15
CA ASP A 24 -23.38 -17.14 -8.70
C ASP A 24 -22.01 -17.65 -8.28
N LEU A 25 -21.43 -18.61 -9.01
CA LEU A 25 -20.07 -19.12 -8.77
C LEU A 25 -19.02 -18.06 -9.10
N LEU A 26 -19.20 -17.34 -10.22
CA LEU A 26 -18.34 -16.21 -10.59
C LEU A 26 -18.45 -15.06 -9.56
N ARG A 27 -19.66 -14.74 -9.12
CA ARG A 27 -19.90 -13.77 -8.03
C ARG A 27 -19.22 -14.18 -6.73
N LEU A 28 -19.28 -15.45 -6.36
CA LEU A 28 -18.66 -15.97 -5.14
C LEU A 28 -17.13 -15.75 -5.16
N VAL A 29 -16.50 -16.02 -6.30
CA VAL A 29 -15.05 -15.85 -6.46
C VAL A 29 -14.67 -14.38 -6.43
N LEU A 30 -15.39 -13.54 -7.18
CA LEU A 30 -15.18 -12.09 -7.18
C LEU A 30 -15.34 -11.48 -5.78
N ARG A 31 -16.28 -11.99 -4.97
CA ARG A 31 -16.43 -11.61 -3.56
C ARG A 31 -15.25 -12.09 -2.70
N SER A 32 -14.83 -13.33 -2.87
CA SER A 32 -13.69 -13.89 -2.12
C SER A 32 -12.38 -13.13 -2.39
N GLU A 33 -12.15 -12.71 -3.64
CA GLU A 33 -10.98 -11.91 -4.02
C GLU A 33 -11.08 -10.49 -3.45
N ARG A 34 -12.26 -9.88 -3.54
CA ARG A 34 -12.53 -8.57 -2.95
C ARG A 34 -12.25 -8.59 -1.45
N ASP A 35 -12.65 -9.63 -0.74
CA ASP A 35 -12.42 -9.75 0.70
C ASP A 35 -10.94 -9.86 1.05
N LYS A 36 -10.16 -10.61 0.24
CA LYS A 36 -8.69 -10.64 0.41
C LYS A 36 -8.08 -9.24 0.24
N ILE A 37 -8.47 -8.51 -0.81
CA ILE A 37 -8.00 -7.15 -1.06
C ILE A 37 -8.42 -6.20 0.07
N ARG A 38 -9.67 -6.32 0.55
CA ARG A 38 -10.20 -5.50 1.65
C ARG A 38 -9.51 -5.76 2.97
N ARG A 39 -9.08 -6.98 3.27
CA ARG A 39 -8.29 -7.28 4.47
C ARG A 39 -6.96 -6.52 4.45
N THR A 40 -6.27 -6.50 3.31
CA THR A 40 -5.04 -5.72 3.14
C THR A 40 -5.30 -4.22 3.29
N LEU A 41 -6.35 -3.71 2.64
CA LEU A 41 -6.74 -2.29 2.77
C LEU A 41 -7.10 -1.89 4.20
N ARG A 42 -7.80 -2.75 4.95
CA ARG A 42 -8.11 -2.47 6.37
C ARG A 42 -6.85 -2.40 7.22
N ARG A 43 -5.88 -3.28 6.95
CA ARG A 43 -4.58 -3.24 7.62
C ARG A 43 -3.84 -1.95 7.29
N ASP A 44 -3.80 -1.56 6.02
CA ASP A 44 -3.17 -0.31 5.58
C ASP A 44 -3.86 0.90 6.23
N GLN A 45 -5.19 0.94 6.25
CA GLN A 45 -5.97 1.96 6.93
C GLN A 45 -5.65 2.02 8.43
N TRP A 46 -5.59 0.88 9.10
CA TRP A 46 -5.26 0.84 10.52
C TRP A 46 -3.85 1.38 10.79
N ILE A 47 -2.86 1.00 9.98
CA ILE A 47 -1.50 1.55 10.08
C ILE A 47 -1.51 3.06 9.81
N THR A 48 -2.20 3.53 8.77
CA THR A 48 -2.29 4.97 8.47
C THR A 48 -2.96 5.77 9.59
N TYR A 49 -4.07 5.30 10.14
CA TYR A 49 -4.89 6.08 11.08
C TYR A 49 -4.46 5.94 12.54
N VAL A 50 -3.77 4.86 12.91
CA VAL A 50 -3.30 4.65 14.29
C VAL A 50 -1.81 4.95 14.39
N VAL A 51 -0.99 4.26 13.61
CA VAL A 51 0.48 4.38 13.68
C VAL A 51 0.93 5.73 13.12
N GLY A 52 0.32 6.20 12.04
CA GLY A 52 0.64 7.49 11.41
C GLY A 52 0.57 8.68 12.37
N PRO A 53 -0.60 8.97 12.97
CA PRO A 53 -0.76 10.04 13.95
C PRO A 53 0.12 9.86 15.19
N ALA A 54 0.29 8.63 15.69
CA ALA A 54 1.16 8.37 16.83
C ALA A 54 2.62 8.75 16.53
N MET A 55 3.12 8.39 15.34
CA MET A 55 4.47 8.77 14.91
C MET A 55 4.59 10.25 14.59
N ALA A 56 3.57 10.87 13.99
CA ALA A 56 3.54 12.32 13.77
C ALA A 56 3.59 13.09 15.09
N ALA A 57 2.81 12.67 16.10
CA ALA A 57 2.82 13.25 17.43
C ALA A 57 4.17 13.05 18.11
N PHE A 58 4.78 11.87 17.98
CA PHE A 58 6.12 11.59 18.50
C PHE A 58 7.18 12.50 17.86
N ALA A 59 7.17 12.64 16.53
CA ALA A 59 8.09 13.53 15.81
C ALA A 59 7.87 15.01 16.19
N ALA A 60 6.61 15.44 16.34
CA ALA A 60 6.27 16.80 16.75
C ALA A 60 6.69 17.10 18.19
N PHE A 61 6.51 16.15 19.11
CA PHE A 61 7.01 16.25 20.49
C PHE A 61 8.53 16.43 20.52
N TRP A 62 9.27 15.69 19.70
CA TRP A 62 10.72 15.84 19.61
C TRP A 62 11.15 17.18 19.02
N LEU A 63 10.49 17.62 17.94
CA LEU A 63 10.72 18.95 17.40
C LEU A 63 10.53 20.02 18.49
N TRP A 64 9.44 19.93 19.25
CA TRP A 64 9.15 20.82 20.37
C TRP A 64 10.28 20.83 21.43
N VAL A 65 10.75 19.66 21.86
CA VAL A 65 11.87 19.52 22.81
C VAL A 65 13.15 20.15 22.27
N THR A 66 13.49 19.92 21.00
CA THR A 66 14.71 20.50 20.39
C THR A 66 14.66 22.02 20.29
N ILE A 67 13.49 22.60 20.02
CA ILE A 67 13.28 24.06 19.97
C ILE A 67 13.42 24.65 21.38
N LEU A 68 12.77 24.05 22.39
CA LEU A 68 12.83 24.54 23.77
C LEU A 68 14.25 24.51 24.35
N ASN A 69 15.00 23.46 24.06
CA ASN A 69 16.37 23.31 24.56
C ASN A 69 17.41 24.11 23.75
N ARG A 70 16.98 24.95 22.79
CA ARG A 70 17.84 25.69 21.86
C ARG A 70 18.93 24.79 21.25
N GLY A 71 18.54 23.57 20.87
CA GLY A 71 19.46 22.61 20.27
C GLY A 71 20.03 23.14 18.94
N PRO A 72 21.15 22.57 18.46
CA PRO A 72 21.77 22.96 17.20
C PRO A 72 20.75 23.05 16.05
N ALA A 73 20.88 24.06 15.19
CA ALA A 73 19.95 24.30 14.06
C ALA A 73 19.75 23.07 13.16
N LEU A 74 20.81 22.26 12.98
CA LEU A 74 20.75 21.00 12.22
C LEU A 74 19.73 20.01 12.81
N GLN A 75 19.63 19.92 14.14
CA GLN A 75 18.70 19.01 14.82
C GLN A 75 17.25 19.47 14.67
N GLN A 76 17.01 20.78 14.73
CA GLN A 76 15.69 21.36 14.52
C GLN A 76 15.20 21.13 13.09
N VAL A 77 16.08 21.28 12.10
CA VAL A 77 15.79 20.98 10.69
C VAL A 77 15.47 19.50 10.50
N ALA A 78 16.26 18.60 11.08
CA ALA A 78 16.02 17.16 10.99
C ALA A 78 14.66 16.76 11.61
N ALA A 79 14.32 17.30 12.77
CA ALA A 79 13.04 17.06 13.43
C ALA A 79 11.86 17.63 12.61
N ALA A 80 12.03 18.80 11.99
CA ALA A 80 11.02 19.40 11.11
C ALA A 80 10.78 18.57 9.85
N ILE A 81 11.84 18.05 9.22
CA ILE A 81 11.74 17.11 8.08
C ILE A 81 11.00 15.84 8.50
N GLY A 82 11.32 15.33 9.70
CA GLY A 82 10.67 14.13 10.22
C GLY A 82 9.17 14.33 10.40
N ALA A 83 8.78 15.37 11.14
CA ALA A 83 7.38 15.73 11.35
C ALA A 83 6.64 15.99 10.03
N GLY A 84 7.26 16.76 9.11
CA GLY A 84 6.71 17.05 7.79
C GLY A 84 6.44 15.79 6.97
N THR A 85 7.33 14.81 7.03
CA THR A 85 7.16 13.55 6.29
C THR A 85 5.98 12.73 6.81
N PHE A 86 5.82 12.61 8.13
CA PHE A 86 4.67 11.91 8.71
C PHE A 86 3.34 12.60 8.37
N VAL A 87 3.30 13.94 8.44
CA VAL A 87 2.10 14.71 8.06
C VAL A 87 1.76 14.52 6.58
N LEU A 88 2.74 14.65 5.69
CA LEU A 88 2.56 14.44 4.26
C LEU A 88 2.10 13.01 3.96
N TRP A 89 2.67 12.01 4.63
CA TRP A 89 2.28 10.62 4.46
C TRP A 89 0.82 10.39 4.86
N VAL A 90 0.39 10.86 6.04
CA VAL A 90 -1.01 10.77 6.48
C VAL A 90 -1.94 11.47 5.48
N ALA A 91 -1.58 12.66 5.01
CA ALA A 91 -2.37 13.42 4.05
C ALA A 91 -2.54 12.69 2.71
N VAL A 92 -1.45 12.16 2.14
CA VAL A 92 -1.47 11.42 0.86
C VAL A 92 -2.34 10.17 0.98
N PHE A 93 -2.22 9.42 2.08
CA PHE A 93 -3.04 8.23 2.30
C PHE A 93 -4.51 8.57 2.52
N TRP A 94 -4.80 9.62 3.27
CA TRP A 94 -6.17 10.07 3.49
C TRP A 94 -6.85 10.44 2.17
N VAL A 95 -6.17 11.22 1.30
CA VAL A 95 -6.68 11.58 -0.03
C VAL A 95 -6.88 10.33 -0.90
N SER A 96 -5.92 9.40 -0.88
CA SER A 96 -5.98 8.16 -1.66
C SER A 96 -7.16 7.29 -1.26
N HIS A 97 -7.38 7.09 0.05
CA HIS A 97 -8.52 6.34 0.57
C HIS A 97 -9.84 7.04 0.28
N ARG A 98 -9.91 8.38 0.42
CA ARG A 98 -11.12 9.14 0.11
C ARG A 98 -11.49 9.03 -1.36
N ARG A 99 -10.51 9.11 -2.27
CA ARG A 99 -10.73 8.92 -3.71
C ARG A 99 -11.25 7.50 -4.01
N LEU A 100 -10.70 6.48 -3.36
CA LEU A 100 -11.19 5.11 -3.52
C LEU A 100 -12.63 4.95 -3.01
N ALA A 101 -12.94 5.48 -1.82
CA ALA A 101 -14.28 5.44 -1.25
C ALA A 101 -15.32 6.16 -2.12
N LEU A 102 -14.95 7.29 -2.72
CA LEU A 102 -15.83 8.01 -3.66
C LEU A 102 -16.08 7.21 -4.94
N ARG A 103 -15.05 6.54 -5.49
CA ARG A 103 -15.22 5.63 -6.64
C ARG A 103 -16.12 4.45 -6.32
N GLU A 104 -16.00 3.86 -5.12
CA GLU A 104 -16.85 2.72 -4.73
C GLU A 104 -18.35 3.07 -4.65
N ARG A 105 -18.70 4.32 -4.32
CA ARG A 105 -20.09 4.80 -4.23
C ARG A 105 -20.81 4.88 -5.57
N GLY A 106 -20.08 4.98 -6.68
CA GLY A 106 -20.66 5.07 -8.02
C GLY A 106 -21.06 3.73 -8.65
N PHE A 107 -20.73 2.60 -8.01
CA PHE A 107 -21.00 1.27 -8.56
C PHE A 107 -22.32 0.69 -8.02
N GLY A 108 -23.16 0.16 -8.92
CA GLY A 108 -24.41 -0.53 -8.60
C GLY A 108 -24.21 -1.99 -8.13
N ASN A 109 -25.26 -2.80 -8.29
CA ASN A 109 -25.33 -4.22 -7.90
C ASN A 109 -25.30 -5.19 -9.10
N SER A 110 -25.04 -4.69 -10.31
CA SER A 110 -24.92 -5.56 -11.48
C SER A 110 -23.61 -6.34 -11.47
N LEU A 111 -23.55 -7.49 -12.16
CA LEU A 111 -22.31 -8.26 -12.32
C LEU A 111 -21.21 -7.41 -12.97
N LYS A 112 -21.59 -6.58 -13.96
CA LYS A 112 -20.72 -5.61 -14.62
C LYS A 112 -20.14 -4.58 -13.64
N ASP A 113 -20.94 -4.09 -12.70
CA ASP A 113 -20.49 -3.17 -11.66
C ASP A 113 -19.57 -3.86 -10.64
N GLU A 114 -19.82 -5.12 -10.29
CA GLU A 114 -18.94 -5.90 -9.41
C GLU A 114 -17.55 -6.09 -10.05
N VAL A 115 -17.49 -6.39 -11.35
CA VAL A 115 -16.24 -6.53 -12.11
C VAL A 115 -15.50 -5.19 -12.20
N ARG A 116 -16.21 -4.10 -12.52
CA ARG A 116 -15.62 -2.74 -12.55
C ARG A 116 -15.10 -2.32 -11.18
N ARG A 117 -15.81 -2.66 -10.11
CA ARG A 117 -15.38 -2.38 -8.74
C ARG A 117 -14.08 -3.15 -8.42
N ASN A 118 -14.00 -4.43 -8.73
CA ASN A 118 -12.78 -5.22 -8.53
C ASN A 118 -11.62 -4.71 -9.39
N LEU A 119 -11.88 -4.31 -10.64
CA LEU A 119 -10.87 -3.70 -11.50
C LEU A 119 -10.32 -2.41 -10.88
N SER A 120 -11.18 -1.55 -10.34
CA SER A 120 -10.77 -0.31 -9.69
C SER A 120 -9.88 -0.53 -8.45
N LEU A 121 -10.13 -1.62 -7.71
CA LEU A 121 -9.32 -2.02 -6.55
C LEU A 121 -7.95 -2.53 -6.98
N VAL A 122 -7.89 -3.35 -8.04
CA VAL A 122 -6.62 -3.85 -8.60
C VAL A 122 -5.80 -2.69 -9.18
N GLU A 123 -6.43 -1.76 -9.90
CA GLU A 123 -5.75 -0.56 -10.42
C GLU A 123 -5.23 0.34 -9.31
N TYR A 124 -5.97 0.49 -8.20
CA TYR A 124 -5.50 1.17 -7.00
C TYR A 124 -4.25 0.48 -6.43
N GLN A 125 -4.26 -0.84 -6.25
CA GLN A 125 -3.10 -1.60 -5.76
C GLN A 125 -1.90 -1.51 -6.70
N ILE A 126 -2.11 -1.53 -8.01
CA ILE A 126 -1.04 -1.32 -8.99
C ILE A 126 -0.45 0.08 -8.82
N SER A 127 -1.28 1.11 -8.68
CA SER A 127 -0.80 2.48 -8.51
C SER A 127 0.02 2.66 -7.24
N ASN A 128 -0.37 1.98 -6.15
CA ASN A 128 0.34 2.01 -4.87
C ASN A 128 1.58 1.09 -4.83
N GLY A 129 1.63 0.06 -5.68
CA GLY A 129 2.75 -0.88 -5.76
C GLY A 129 3.90 -0.42 -6.67
N ARG A 130 3.76 0.70 -7.38
CA ARG A 130 4.85 1.28 -8.19
C ARG A 130 5.98 1.78 -7.32
N TRP A 131 7.21 1.73 -7.84
CA TRP A 131 8.43 2.11 -7.13
C TRP A 131 8.33 3.47 -6.41
N ALA A 132 7.82 4.52 -7.06
CA ALA A 132 7.65 5.83 -6.45
C ALA A 132 6.66 5.84 -5.26
N ALA A 133 5.57 5.06 -5.37
CA ALA A 133 4.60 4.92 -4.29
C ALA A 133 5.16 4.04 -3.16
N ALA A 134 5.95 3.01 -3.46
CA ALA A 134 6.62 2.15 -2.49
C ALA A 134 7.72 2.89 -1.70
N VAL A 135 8.46 3.79 -2.35
CA VAL A 135 9.39 4.71 -1.68
C VAL A 135 8.64 5.66 -0.75
N LEU A 136 7.53 6.24 -1.21
CA LEU A 136 6.68 7.08 -0.36
C LEU A 136 6.07 6.30 0.81
N TRP A 137 5.75 5.02 0.61
CA TRP A 137 5.22 4.11 1.63
C TRP A 137 6.25 3.81 2.73
N SER A 138 7.53 3.70 2.35
CA SER A 138 8.62 3.35 3.26
C SER A 138 9.27 4.56 3.93
N ALA A 139 9.09 5.78 3.40
CA ALA A 139 9.67 7.01 3.96
C ALA A 139 9.39 7.24 5.46
N PRO A 140 8.17 7.01 6.00
CA PRO A 140 7.92 7.18 7.44
C PRO A 140 8.65 6.14 8.30
N VAL A 141 8.77 4.90 7.82
CA VAL A 141 9.51 3.84 8.52
C VAL A 141 10.99 4.20 8.60
N MET A 142 11.52 4.76 7.52
CA MET A 142 12.91 5.20 7.42
C MET A 142 13.22 6.34 8.38
N ILE A 143 12.38 7.37 8.37
CA ILE A 143 12.53 8.51 9.26
C ILE A 143 12.31 8.10 10.71
N GLY A 144 11.32 7.24 10.99
CA GLY A 144 11.10 6.69 12.31
C GLY A 144 12.31 5.91 12.82
N ALA A 145 12.89 5.04 11.99
CA ALA A 145 14.10 4.29 12.33
C ALA A 145 15.30 5.21 12.59
N LEU A 146 15.47 6.27 11.77
CA LEU A 146 16.50 7.29 11.97
C LEU A 146 16.31 8.05 13.28
N LEU A 147 15.07 8.44 13.61
CA LEU A 147 14.77 9.15 14.86
C LEU A 147 15.02 8.27 16.09
N ILE A 148 14.61 6.98 16.04
CA ILE A 148 14.88 6.02 17.12
C ILE A 148 16.38 5.79 17.27
N TYR A 149 17.10 5.61 16.16
CA TYR A 149 18.55 5.46 16.19
C TYR A 149 19.23 6.69 16.81
N TRP A 150 18.85 7.89 16.36
CA TRP A 150 19.38 9.13 16.89
C TRP A 150 19.10 9.30 18.38
N LEU A 151 17.90 8.93 18.84
CA LEU A 151 17.54 8.94 20.25
C LEU A 151 18.41 7.97 21.06
N ALA A 152 18.58 6.74 20.56
CA ALA A 152 19.43 5.76 21.20
C ALA A 152 20.87 6.27 21.31
N PHE A 153 21.39 6.95 20.29
CA PHE A 153 22.71 7.58 20.33
C PHE A 153 22.82 8.72 21.35
N GLN A 154 21.80 9.58 21.47
CA GLN A 154 21.82 10.69 22.44
C GLN A 154 21.72 10.22 23.90
N ILE A 155 20.95 9.17 24.16
CA ILE A 155 20.79 8.60 25.50
C ILE A 155 22.01 7.76 25.89
N ASN A 156 22.65 7.12 24.91
CA ASN A 156 23.77 6.24 25.16
C ASN A 156 25.06 7.07 25.25
N THR A 157 25.56 7.27 26.47
CA THR A 157 26.80 8.02 26.75
C THR A 157 28.07 7.25 26.42
N ASP A 158 27.95 6.02 25.94
CA ASP A 158 29.08 5.15 25.60
C ASP A 158 29.71 5.56 24.26
N THR A 159 30.89 6.17 24.32
CA THR A 159 31.69 6.61 23.16
C THR A 159 32.32 5.45 22.38
N SER A 160 32.06 4.20 22.77
CA SER A 160 32.54 2.98 22.12
C SER A 160 31.81 2.61 20.82
N PHE A 161 30.82 3.42 20.38
CA PHE A 161 30.05 3.16 19.18
C PHE A 161 30.90 3.27 17.90
N SER A 162 31.29 2.11 17.36
CA SER A 162 32.12 2.01 16.16
C SER A 162 31.44 2.62 14.91
N TRP A 163 32.23 3.20 14.01
CA TRP A 163 31.82 3.59 12.65
C TRP A 163 31.05 2.49 11.91
N TRP A 164 31.37 1.22 12.17
CA TRP A 164 30.68 0.07 11.58
C TRP A 164 29.18 -0.01 11.91
N HIS A 165 28.77 0.43 13.10
CA HIS A 165 27.35 0.45 13.47
C HIS A 165 26.57 1.49 12.65
N HIS A 166 27.17 2.65 12.39
CA HIS A 166 26.58 3.70 11.57
C HIS A 166 26.40 3.22 10.12
N ALA A 167 27.45 2.60 9.56
CA ALA A 167 27.42 2.03 8.22
C ALA A 167 26.34 0.94 8.10
N TRP A 168 26.20 0.07 9.11
CA TRP A 168 25.20 -0.99 9.09
C TRP A 168 23.76 -0.46 9.13
N ILE A 169 23.50 0.59 9.90
CA ILE A 169 22.17 1.18 10.01
C ILE A 169 21.78 1.87 8.71
N VAL A 170 22.69 2.63 8.11
CA VAL A 170 22.47 3.22 6.78
C VAL A 170 22.22 2.11 5.75
N PHE A 171 22.99 1.03 5.78
CA PHE A 171 22.78 -0.12 4.90
C PHE A 171 21.41 -0.76 5.12
N ALA A 172 20.99 -1.03 6.36
CA ALA A 172 19.70 -1.63 6.68
C ALA A 172 18.53 -0.76 6.21
N ILE A 173 18.65 0.55 6.37
CA ILE A 173 17.72 1.58 5.91
C ILE A 173 17.59 1.54 4.38
N VAL A 174 18.70 1.63 3.65
CA VAL A 174 18.71 1.58 2.17
C VAL A 174 18.19 0.24 1.66
N TRP A 175 18.63 -0.86 2.25
CA TRP A 175 18.20 -2.22 1.90
C TRP A 175 16.69 -2.40 2.11
N SER A 176 16.14 -1.90 3.21
CA SER A 176 14.71 -1.97 3.50
C SER A 176 13.87 -1.26 2.43
N VAL A 177 14.27 -0.07 1.98
CA VAL A 177 13.57 0.64 0.89
C VAL A 177 13.70 -0.11 -0.42
N ALA A 178 14.91 -0.51 -0.79
CA ALA A 178 15.18 -1.22 -2.01
C ALA A 178 14.37 -2.53 -2.07
N TRP A 179 14.33 -3.28 -0.98
CA TRP A 179 13.57 -4.51 -0.86
C TRP A 179 12.07 -4.27 -0.92
N THR A 180 11.54 -3.26 -0.20
CA THR A 180 10.11 -2.94 -0.20
C THR A 180 9.65 -2.52 -1.60
N ALA A 181 10.44 -1.70 -2.29
CA ALA A 181 10.15 -1.25 -3.63
C ALA A 181 10.27 -2.38 -4.67
N TYR A 182 11.27 -3.26 -4.53
CA TYR A 182 11.42 -4.45 -5.36
C TYR A 182 10.27 -5.45 -5.15
N ALA A 183 9.90 -5.73 -3.90
CA ALA A 183 8.80 -6.63 -3.56
C ALA A 183 7.47 -6.09 -4.09
N GLY A 184 7.23 -4.78 -3.97
CA GLY A 184 6.07 -4.10 -4.54
C GLY A 184 6.00 -4.24 -6.06
N ASP A 185 7.07 -3.89 -6.78
CA ASP A 185 7.12 -4.01 -8.25
C ASP A 185 6.95 -5.47 -8.71
N ARG A 186 7.60 -6.41 -8.03
CA ARG A 186 7.48 -7.84 -8.30
C ARG A 186 6.04 -8.32 -8.10
N GLN A 187 5.36 -7.88 -7.05
CA GLN A 187 3.96 -8.22 -6.81
C GLN A 187 3.04 -7.64 -7.88
N VAL A 188 3.27 -6.38 -8.28
CA VAL A 188 2.54 -5.72 -9.37
C VAL A 188 2.66 -6.53 -10.66
N ARG A 189 3.89 -6.89 -11.05
CA ARG A 189 4.14 -7.64 -12.30
C ARG A 189 3.59 -9.06 -12.26
N ARG A 190 3.82 -9.81 -11.18
CA ARG A 190 3.48 -11.24 -11.14
C ARG A 190 2.02 -11.52 -10.83
N THR A 191 1.34 -10.63 -10.11
CA THR A 191 -0.01 -10.92 -9.60
C THR A 191 -1.04 -9.90 -10.02
N LEU A 192 -0.74 -8.60 -9.94
CA LEU A 192 -1.76 -7.57 -10.15
C LEU A 192 -1.98 -7.26 -11.63
N GLN A 193 -0.93 -7.22 -12.45
CA GLN A 193 -1.04 -6.99 -13.89
C GLN A 193 -1.85 -8.09 -14.61
N PRO A 194 -1.57 -9.39 -14.43
CA PRO A 194 -2.37 -10.45 -15.03
C PRO A 194 -3.84 -10.39 -14.59
N ARG A 195 -4.09 -10.11 -13.31
CA ARG A 195 -5.46 -9.95 -12.78
C ARG A 195 -6.21 -8.80 -13.43
N ARG A 196 -5.54 -7.65 -13.64
CA ARG A 196 -6.13 -6.51 -14.33
C ARG A 196 -6.56 -6.88 -15.75
N GLU A 197 -5.70 -7.58 -16.48
CA GLU A 197 -5.98 -8.02 -17.85
C GLU A 197 -7.16 -9.00 -17.90
N ARG A 198 -7.23 -9.94 -16.97
CA ARG A 198 -8.35 -10.90 -16.86
C ARG A 198 -9.68 -10.21 -16.56
N LEU A 199 -9.70 -9.28 -15.61
CA LEU A 199 -10.91 -8.51 -15.27
C LEU A 199 -11.36 -7.62 -16.43
N ARG A 200 -10.43 -7.07 -17.22
CA ARG A 200 -10.76 -6.33 -18.45
C ARG A 200 -11.35 -7.25 -19.51
N ALA A 201 -10.73 -8.40 -19.76
CA ALA A 201 -11.26 -9.38 -20.71
C ALA A 201 -12.68 -9.83 -20.35
N LEU A 202 -12.97 -10.06 -19.07
CA LEU A 202 -14.31 -10.42 -18.61
C LEU A 202 -15.30 -9.24 -18.71
N LEU A 203 -14.84 -8.00 -18.53
CA LEU A 203 -15.69 -6.83 -18.74
C LEU A 203 -16.06 -6.67 -20.22
N ASP A 204 -15.12 -6.94 -21.13
CA ASP A 204 -15.33 -6.82 -22.57
C ASP A 204 -16.32 -7.88 -23.07
N THR A 205 -16.21 -9.12 -22.60
CA THR A 205 -17.17 -10.18 -22.96
C THR A 205 -18.57 -9.89 -22.42
N LEU A 206 -18.70 -9.35 -21.20
CA LEU A 206 -19.98 -8.90 -20.66
C LEU A 206 -20.58 -7.69 -21.40
N ASN A 207 -19.76 -6.88 -22.10
CA ASN A 207 -20.25 -5.78 -22.94
C ASN A 207 -20.70 -6.26 -24.32
N MET A 208 -20.17 -7.37 -24.83
CA MET A 208 -20.54 -7.95 -26.12
C MET A 208 -21.79 -8.85 -26.04
N ALA A 209 -22.06 -9.42 -24.86
CA ALA A 209 -23.22 -10.29 -24.61
C ALA A 209 -24.51 -9.54 -24.23
N ALA A 210 -24.47 -8.21 -24.12
CA ALA A 210 -25.59 -7.34 -23.77
C ALA A 210 -26.01 -6.48 -24.96
#